data_AF-A0A529NVQ0-F1
#
_entry.id   AF-A0A529NVQ0-F1
#
_cell.length_a   1.000
_cell.length_b   1.000
_cell.length_c   1.000
_cell.angle_alpha   90.00
_cell.angle_beta   90.00
_cell.angle_gamma   90.00
#
_symmetry.space_group_name_H-M   'P 1'
#
loop_
_entity.id
_entity.type
_entity.pdbx_description
1 polymer ?
#
loop_
_entity_poly.entity_id
_entity_poly.type
_entity_poly.pdbx_seq_one_letter_code
_entity_poly.pdbx_strand_id
1 'polypeptide(L)'
;PFSTTTLATGDAGRIVTPALSAVVQYAPYALRAGWAAGRPQFLKAIMAQLETYAPGIGATVRHAELLTPADIEARYRMPGGHWHHGELQADQMLVSRPVSGWSGYDTPLEGLFLAGAGSHPGGGISGAPGLNAARRIIAMRA
;
A
#
# COMPACT_ATOMS: atom_id res chain seq x y z
N PRO A 1 7.06 6.22 -2.89
CA PRO A 1 6.04 5.39 -3.58
C PRO A 1 6.36 3.91 -3.41
N PHE A 2 5.34 3.04 -3.39
CA PHE A 2 5.48 1.61 -3.15
C PHE A 2 4.89 0.84 -4.34
N SER A 3 5.38 -0.38 -4.57
CA SER A 3 4.73 -1.37 -5.45
C SER A 3 4.45 -2.63 -4.66
N THR A 4 3.42 -3.36 -5.06
CA THR A 4 3.12 -4.66 -4.48
C THR A 4 3.35 -5.72 -5.54
N THR A 5 4.14 -6.73 -5.20
CA THR A 5 4.33 -7.91 -6.06
C THR A 5 3.72 -9.10 -5.36
N THR A 6 2.77 -9.76 -5.99
CA THR A 6 2.17 -10.99 -5.50
C THR A 6 2.62 -12.15 -6.38
N LEU A 7 3.27 -13.13 -5.77
CA LEU A 7 3.76 -14.34 -6.39
C LEU A 7 2.91 -15.51 -5.91
N ALA A 8 2.22 -16.20 -6.80
CA ALA A 8 1.59 -17.47 -6.49
C ALA A 8 2.60 -18.60 -6.74
N THR A 9 2.90 -19.36 -5.69
CA THR A 9 3.82 -20.50 -5.73
C THR A 9 3.00 -21.79 -5.63
N GLY A 10 3.37 -22.85 -6.33
CA GLY A 10 2.50 -24.03 -6.32
C GLY A 10 3.03 -25.29 -6.97
N ASP A 11 2.56 -26.41 -6.43
CA ASP A 11 2.71 -27.75 -6.99
C ASP A 11 1.33 -28.30 -7.36
N ALA A 12 1.24 -29.03 -8.48
CA ALA A 12 -0.02 -29.41 -9.13
C ALA A 12 -0.90 -30.38 -8.30
N GLY A 13 -0.41 -30.85 -7.15
CA GLY A 13 -1.10 -31.82 -6.27
C GLY A 13 -1.68 -31.25 -4.97
N ARG A 14 -1.61 -29.94 -4.71
CA ARG A 14 -2.15 -29.35 -3.46
C ARG A 14 -3.52 -28.70 -3.65
N ILE A 15 -4.41 -28.93 -2.68
CA ILE A 15 -5.77 -28.34 -2.62
C ILE A 15 -5.71 -26.80 -2.50
N VAL A 16 -4.64 -26.26 -1.90
CA VAL A 16 -4.42 -24.82 -1.74
C VAL A 16 -3.07 -24.45 -2.36
N THR A 17 -3.08 -23.47 -3.25
CA THR A 17 -1.88 -22.86 -3.83
C THR A 17 -1.32 -21.81 -2.86
N PRO A 18 -0.13 -22.00 -2.29
CA PRO A 18 0.48 -20.97 -1.46
C PRO A 18 0.76 -19.68 -2.26
N ALA A 19 0.69 -18.53 -1.59
CA ALA A 19 1.02 -17.25 -2.20
C ALA A 19 1.97 -16.47 -1.29
N LEU A 20 2.98 -15.85 -1.91
CA LEU A 20 3.85 -14.87 -1.29
C LEU A 20 3.45 -13.49 -1.81
N SER A 21 3.18 -12.54 -0.91
CA SER A 21 3.03 -11.13 -1.28
C SER A 21 4.19 -10.33 -0.70
N ALA A 22 4.87 -9.58 -1.56
CA ALA A 22 5.99 -8.73 -1.22
C ALA A 22 5.65 -7.26 -1.46
N VAL A 23 5.88 -6.42 -0.45
CA VAL A 23 5.85 -4.97 -0.60
C VAL A 23 7.23 -4.53 -1.06
N VAL A 24 7.31 -4.01 -2.29
CA VAL A 24 8.55 -3.54 -2.92
C VAL A 24 8.62 -2.03 -2.76
N GLN A 25 9.57 -1.57 -1.95
CA GLN A 25 9.75 -0.15 -1.66
C GLN A 25 10.51 0.54 -2.80
N TYR A 26 10.26 1.85 -2.95
CA TYR A 26 10.98 2.75 -3.87
C TYR A 26 10.78 2.52 -5.37
N ALA A 27 9.68 1.87 -5.77
CA ALA A 27 9.27 1.86 -7.17
C ALA A 27 8.86 3.27 -7.63
N PRO A 28 9.43 3.81 -8.72
CA PRO A 28 9.10 5.16 -9.18
C PRO A 28 7.68 5.21 -9.77
N TYR A 29 6.91 6.26 -9.46
CA TYR A 29 5.59 6.42 -10.09
C TYR A 29 5.71 6.53 -11.62
N ALA A 30 6.58 7.44 -12.09
CA ALA A 30 6.94 7.58 -13.49
C ALA A 30 8.29 6.88 -13.75
N LEU A 31 8.25 5.63 -14.18
CA LEU A 31 9.45 4.94 -14.63
C LEU A 31 9.96 5.58 -15.93
N ARG A 32 11.25 5.90 -16.02
CA ARG A 32 11.86 6.59 -17.19
C ARG A 32 11.56 5.91 -18.52
N ALA A 33 11.61 4.58 -18.55
CA ALA A 33 11.33 3.79 -19.75
C ALA A 33 9.81 3.53 -19.98
N GLY A 34 8.96 4.02 -19.09
CA GLY A 34 7.54 3.67 -19.03
C GLY A 34 7.30 2.28 -18.40
N TRP A 35 6.20 2.14 -17.68
CA TRP A 35 5.87 0.87 -17.00
C TRP A 35 5.56 -0.27 -17.96
N ALA A 36 5.01 0.01 -19.15
CA ALA A 36 4.76 -1.02 -20.16
C ALA A 36 6.05 -1.77 -20.54
N ALA A 37 7.15 -1.04 -20.76
CA ALA A 37 8.44 -1.63 -21.13
C ALA A 37 9.27 -2.10 -19.93
N GLY A 38 9.19 -1.41 -18.79
CA GLY A 38 10.06 -1.66 -17.64
C GLY A 38 9.59 -2.75 -16.66
N ARG A 39 8.31 -3.17 -16.72
CA ARG A 39 7.76 -4.23 -15.86
C ARG A 39 8.60 -5.51 -15.82
N PRO A 40 9.00 -6.12 -16.97
CA PRO A 40 9.75 -7.38 -16.95
C PRO A 40 11.10 -7.24 -16.25
N GLN A 41 11.81 -6.13 -16.48
CA GLN A 41 13.11 -5.88 -15.86
C GLN A 41 12.98 -5.65 -14.35
N PHE A 42 11.95 -4.92 -13.93
CA PHE A 42 11.67 -4.68 -12.50
C PHE A 42 11.30 -5.98 -11.78
N LEU A 43 10.42 -6.80 -12.36
CA LEU A 43 10.06 -8.11 -11.80
C LEU A 43 11.29 -9.04 -11.71
N LYS A 44 12.16 -9.05 -12.72
CA LYS A 44 13.42 -9.81 -12.68
C LYS A 44 14.31 -9.37 -11.52
N ALA A 45 14.42 -8.07 -11.26
CA ALA A 45 15.21 -7.54 -10.14
C ALA A 45 14.62 -7.97 -8.79
N ILE A 46 13.29 -7.92 -8.64
CA ILE A 46 12.59 -8.41 -7.43
C ILE A 46 12.86 -9.90 -7.22
N MET A 47 12.72 -10.72 -8.25
CA MET A 47 12.97 -12.16 -8.16
C MET A 47 14.42 -12.48 -7.79
N ALA A 48 15.38 -11.76 -8.37
CA ALA A 48 16.79 -11.92 -8.01
C ALA A 48 17.05 -11.60 -6.52
N GLN A 49 16.40 -10.55 -5.99
CA GLN A 49 16.50 -10.22 -4.57
C GLN A 49 15.87 -11.31 -3.70
N LEU A 50 14.69 -11.82 -4.08
CA LEU A 50 14.02 -12.90 -3.36
C LEU A 50 14.86 -14.18 -3.33
N GLU A 51 15.52 -14.54 -4.43
CA GLU A 51 16.41 -15.70 -4.50
C GLU A 51 17.59 -15.62 -3.53
N THR A 52 18.03 -14.42 -3.18
CA THR A 52 19.11 -14.23 -2.18
C THR A 52 18.67 -14.67 -0.78
N TYR A 53 17.38 -14.56 -0.45
CA TYR A 53 16.85 -14.90 0.88
C TYR A 53 16.05 -16.22 0.91
N ALA A 54 15.57 -16.67 -0.25
CA ALA A 54 14.82 -17.91 -0.41
C ALA A 54 15.30 -18.67 -1.67
N PRO A 55 16.48 -19.30 -1.62
CA PRO A 55 17.05 -19.99 -2.78
C PRO A 55 16.11 -21.06 -3.36
N GLY A 56 15.94 -21.05 -4.67
CA GLY A 56 15.06 -21.95 -5.42
C GLY A 56 13.60 -21.49 -5.53
N ILE A 57 13.23 -20.35 -4.92
CA ILE A 57 11.85 -19.86 -4.93
C ILE A 57 11.33 -19.62 -6.35
N GLY A 58 12.18 -19.14 -7.26
CA GLY A 58 11.84 -18.85 -8.65
C GLY A 58 11.35 -20.09 -9.40
N ALA A 59 11.91 -21.26 -9.11
CA ALA A 59 11.47 -22.53 -9.71
C ALA A 59 10.08 -22.97 -9.22
N THR A 60 9.61 -22.43 -8.10
CA THR A 60 8.29 -22.73 -7.52
C THR A 60 7.19 -21.77 -7.97
N VAL A 61 7.55 -20.64 -8.59
CA VAL A 61 6.60 -19.62 -9.04
C VAL A 61 5.84 -20.12 -10.26
N ARG A 62 4.51 -20.15 -10.17
CA ARG A 62 3.63 -20.52 -11.29
C ARG A 62 2.98 -19.30 -11.94
N HIS A 63 2.71 -18.28 -11.14
CA HIS A 63 2.14 -17.02 -11.58
C HIS A 63 2.73 -15.87 -10.77
N ALA A 64 2.96 -14.74 -11.44
CA ALA A 64 3.47 -13.52 -10.84
C ALA A 64 2.64 -12.33 -11.31
N GLU A 65 2.13 -11.54 -10.36
CA GLU A 65 1.46 -10.27 -10.61
C GLU A 65 2.32 -9.14 -10.00
N LEU A 66 2.59 -8.11 -10.80
CA LEU A 66 3.24 -6.89 -10.36
C LEU A 66 2.25 -5.74 -10.47
N LEU A 67 1.87 -5.16 -9.32
CA LEU A 67 1.12 -3.92 -9.23
C LEU A 67 2.10 -2.75 -9.07
N THR A 68 2.25 -2.00 -10.15
CA THR A 68 3.07 -0.78 -10.20
C THR A 68 2.34 0.38 -9.50
N PRO A 69 3.01 1.50 -9.18
CA PRO A 69 2.34 2.63 -8.54
C PRO A 69 1.21 3.19 -9.42
N ALA A 70 1.38 3.16 -10.75
CA ALA A 70 0.35 3.55 -11.71
C ALA A 70 -0.87 2.59 -11.69
N ASP A 71 -0.64 1.28 -11.56
CA ASP A 71 -1.73 0.31 -11.42
C ASP A 71 -2.51 0.53 -10.12
N ILE A 72 -1.80 0.78 -9.03
CA ILE A 72 -2.39 1.02 -7.70
C ILE A 72 -3.27 2.27 -7.74
N GLU A 73 -2.79 3.35 -8.34
CA GLU A 73 -3.57 4.57 -8.53
C GLU A 73 -4.83 4.32 -9.37
N ALA A 74 -4.69 3.67 -10.53
CA ALA A 74 -5.79 3.41 -11.44
C ALA A 74 -6.86 2.49 -10.83
N ARG A 75 -6.42 1.39 -10.19
CA ARG A 75 -7.30 0.34 -9.66
C ARG A 75 -7.95 0.71 -8.34
N TYR A 76 -7.21 1.34 -7.43
CA TYR A 76 -7.66 1.59 -6.05
C TYR A 76 -7.91 3.07 -5.75
N ARG A 77 -7.77 3.96 -6.75
CA ARG A 77 -7.95 5.41 -6.59
C ARG A 77 -7.04 5.99 -5.51
N MET A 78 -5.79 5.53 -5.52
CA MET A 78 -4.73 5.95 -4.59
C MET A 78 -3.69 6.80 -5.34
N PRO A 79 -3.81 8.15 -5.35
CA PRO A 79 -2.89 9.03 -6.04
C PRO A 79 -1.42 8.74 -5.69
N GLY A 80 -0.55 8.75 -6.71
CA GLY A 80 0.87 8.42 -6.64
C GLY A 80 1.18 6.96 -6.31
N GLY A 81 0.17 6.09 -6.21
CA GLY A 81 0.33 4.69 -5.78
C GLY A 81 0.62 4.55 -4.28
N HIS A 82 0.20 5.51 -3.45
CA HIS A 82 0.43 5.49 -2.02
C HIS A 82 -0.74 4.79 -1.29
N TRP A 83 -0.55 3.54 -0.89
CA TRP A 83 -1.54 2.77 -0.13
C TRP A 83 -1.91 3.38 1.24
N HIS A 84 -1.01 4.16 1.86
CA HIS A 84 -1.29 5.00 3.02
C HIS A 84 -2.01 6.31 2.68
N HIS A 85 -2.52 6.49 1.46
CA HIS A 85 -3.23 7.67 0.97
C HIS A 85 -2.49 8.99 1.24
N GLY A 86 -1.17 8.97 1.03
CA GLY A 86 -0.25 10.08 1.31
C GLY A 86 1.15 9.55 1.59
N GLU A 87 2.17 10.38 1.39
CA GLU A 87 3.55 9.98 1.64
C GLU A 87 3.83 9.91 3.14
N LEU A 88 4.66 8.95 3.56
CA LEU A 88 5.14 8.85 4.95
C LEU A 88 6.42 9.69 5.12
N GLN A 89 6.37 10.97 4.73
CA GLN A 89 7.43 11.93 5.03
C GLN A 89 7.19 12.58 6.39
N ALA A 90 8.25 13.13 7.00
CA ALA A 90 8.18 13.68 8.36
C ALA A 90 7.10 14.78 8.50
N ASP A 91 6.91 15.60 7.47
CA ASP A 91 5.90 16.64 7.37
C ASP A 91 4.49 16.12 7.04
N GLN A 92 4.37 14.88 6.57
CA GLN A 92 3.11 14.19 6.23
C GLN A 92 2.88 12.95 7.10
N MET A 93 3.41 12.91 8.33
CA MET A 93 3.25 11.80 9.26
C MET A 93 2.53 12.21 10.54
N LEU A 94 1.92 11.22 11.20
CA LEU A 94 1.29 11.35 12.51
C LEU A 94 0.29 12.51 12.58
N VAL A 95 0.54 13.50 13.43
CA VAL A 95 -0.40 14.59 13.72
C VAL A 95 -0.57 15.58 12.58
N SER A 96 0.35 15.54 11.61
CA SER A 96 0.29 16.35 10.38
C SER A 96 -0.61 15.71 9.31
N ARG A 97 -1.19 14.52 9.58
CA ARG A 97 -2.08 13.82 8.65
C ARG A 97 -3.57 14.13 8.86
N PRO A 98 -4.35 14.37 7.78
CA PRO A 98 -3.89 14.56 6.39
C PRO A 98 -3.28 15.95 6.16
N VAL A 99 -3.70 16.93 6.97
CA VAL A 99 -3.14 18.27 7.07
C VAL A 99 -3.11 18.64 8.55
N SER A 100 -2.20 19.55 8.91
CA SER A 100 -2.13 20.04 10.30
C SER A 100 -3.47 20.62 10.76
N GLY A 101 -3.85 20.31 11.99
CA GLY A 101 -5.14 20.70 12.58
C GLY A 101 -6.27 19.71 12.35
N TRP A 102 -6.13 18.72 11.45
CA TRP A 102 -7.20 17.74 11.15
C TRP A 102 -6.95 16.34 11.74
N SER A 103 -5.89 16.19 12.55
CA SER A 103 -5.59 14.96 13.28
C SER A 103 -6.56 14.67 14.44
N GLY A 104 -7.45 15.62 14.75
CA GLY A 104 -8.59 15.46 15.66
C GLY A 104 -9.79 14.70 15.07
N TYR A 105 -9.71 14.28 13.80
CA TYR A 105 -10.72 13.49 13.06
C TYR A 105 -11.97 14.25 12.61
N ASP A 106 -12.34 15.35 13.25
CA ASP A 106 -13.33 16.31 12.75
C ASP A 106 -12.72 17.30 11.76
N THR A 107 -13.54 17.76 10.82
CA THR A 107 -13.14 18.74 9.79
C THR A 107 -13.90 20.05 9.99
N PRO A 108 -13.50 21.15 9.33
CA PRO A 108 -14.27 22.39 9.31
C PRO A 108 -15.68 22.26 8.71
N LEU A 109 -15.96 21.16 8.01
CA LEU A 109 -17.29 20.86 7.48
C LEU A 109 -18.08 20.07 8.52
N GLU A 110 -19.22 20.63 8.93
CA GLU A 110 -20.09 20.01 9.91
C GLU A 110 -20.54 18.61 9.45
N GLY A 111 -20.40 17.63 10.33
CA GLY A 111 -20.78 16.25 10.05
C GLY A 111 -19.78 15.45 9.20
N LEU A 112 -18.68 16.05 8.74
CA LEU A 112 -17.63 15.35 8.00
C LEU A 112 -16.46 14.98 8.92
N PHE A 113 -16.15 13.67 8.95
CA PHE A 113 -15.09 13.08 9.76
C PHE A 113 -14.13 12.25 8.91
N LEU A 114 -12.88 12.19 9.36
CA LEU A 114 -11.80 11.46 8.70
C LEU A 114 -11.51 10.15 9.43
N ALA A 115 -11.69 9.02 8.75
CA ALA A 115 -11.57 7.68 9.34
C ALA A 115 -10.67 6.74 8.51
N GLY A 116 -10.00 7.26 7.49
CA GLY A 116 -9.29 6.47 6.48
C GLY A 116 -7.80 6.31 6.74
N ALA A 117 -7.13 5.56 5.85
CA ALA A 117 -5.69 5.31 5.90
C ALA A 117 -4.81 6.59 5.79
N GLY A 118 -5.37 7.67 5.23
CA GLY A 118 -4.71 8.97 5.15
C GLY A 118 -4.79 9.80 6.44
N SER A 119 -5.54 9.36 7.44
CA SER A 119 -5.76 10.07 8.70
C SER A 119 -4.78 9.58 9.78
N HIS A 120 -4.61 10.38 10.84
CA HIS A 120 -3.84 9.96 12.02
C HIS A 120 -4.36 8.63 12.59
N PRO A 121 -3.50 7.73 13.12
CA PRO A 121 -2.03 7.73 13.11
C PRO A 121 -1.40 7.28 11.78
N GLY A 122 -2.21 6.76 10.87
CA GLY A 122 -1.80 6.23 9.58
C GLY A 122 -2.63 5.00 9.19
N GLY A 123 -2.47 4.58 7.95
CA GLY A 123 -3.14 3.40 7.41
C GLY A 123 -2.54 2.07 7.85
N GLY A 124 -3.19 0.99 7.43
CA GLY A 124 -2.82 -0.39 7.75
C GLY A 124 -4.04 -1.20 8.15
N ILE A 125 -3.81 -2.41 8.67
CA ILE A 125 -4.88 -3.34 9.07
C ILE A 125 -5.40 -3.03 10.50
N SER A 126 -4.79 -2.07 11.20
CA SER A 126 -5.10 -1.78 12.61
C SER A 126 -6.51 -1.22 12.84
N GLY A 127 -7.12 -0.56 11.85
CA GLY A 127 -8.40 0.13 12.00
C GLY A 127 -8.37 1.34 12.94
N ALA A 128 -7.19 1.77 13.40
CA ALA A 128 -7.04 2.83 14.39
C ALA A 128 -7.66 4.18 13.98
N PRO A 129 -7.52 4.67 12.72
CA PRO A 129 -8.17 5.91 12.31
C PRO A 129 -9.69 5.89 12.46
N GLY A 130 -10.33 4.76 12.09
CA GLY A 130 -11.78 4.61 12.21
C GLY A 130 -12.26 4.57 13.66
N LEU A 131 -11.55 3.84 14.53
CA LEU A 131 -11.85 3.82 15.96
C LEU A 131 -11.77 5.21 16.58
N ASN A 132 -10.72 5.97 16.25
CA ASN A 132 -10.52 7.29 16.82
C ASN A 132 -11.54 8.30 16.30
N ALA A 133 -11.89 8.25 15.01
CA ALA A 133 -12.97 9.05 14.44
C ALA A 133 -14.32 8.77 15.12
N ALA A 134 -14.65 7.49 15.36
CA ALA A 134 -15.87 7.12 16.06
C ALA A 134 -15.91 7.68 17.49
N ARG A 135 -14.79 7.62 18.22
CA ARG A 135 -14.68 8.22 19.56
C ARG A 135 -14.88 9.74 19.53
N ARG A 136 -14.33 10.43 18.52
CA ARG A 136 -14.53 11.87 18.32
C ARG A 136 -16.01 12.20 18.10
N ILE A 137 -16.68 11.45 17.23
CA ILE A 137 -18.12 11.63 16.95
C ILE A 137 -18.95 11.49 18.23
N ILE A 138 -18.68 10.47 19.04
CA ILE A 138 -19.39 10.25 20.31
C ILE A 138 -19.16 11.41 21.27
N ALA A 139 -17.92 11.87 21.40
CA ALA A 139 -17.57 12.98 22.30
C ALA A 139 -18.20 14.32 21.90
N MET A 140 -18.46 14.55 20.62
CA MET A 140 -19.11 15.78 20.13
C MET A 140 -20.65 15.77 20.27
N ARG A 141 -21.24 14.60 20.53
CA ARG A 141 -22.68 14.41 20.69
C ARG A 141 -23.12 14.35 22.16
N ALA A 142 -22.18 14.30 23.08
CA ALA A 142 -22.40 14.36 24.53
C ALA A 142 -22.40 15.81 25.01
#